data_AF-A0A2M9X9B8-F1
#
_entry.id   AF-A0A2M9X9B8-F1
#
_cell.length_a   1.000
_cell.length_b   1.000
_cell.length_c   1.000
_cell.angle_alpha   90.00
_cell.angle_beta   90.00
_cell.angle_gamma   90.00
#
_symmetry.space_group_name_H-M   'P 1'
#
loop_
_entity.id
_entity.type
_entity.pdbx_description
1 polymer ?
#
loop_
_entity_poly.entity_id
_entity_poly.type
_entity_poly.pdbx_seq_one_letter_code
_entity_poly.pdbx_strand_id
1 'polypeptide(L)'
;MDSSKPIGMVLDLNFSEILAGTNGGSGTMEIEYDSTQTVGESIVSDISLNLSAFYGSDPVIYNFSIISGPSSAVLQTSSISFSNTSTKILSIEREPDEDCLEEEIKVQAVRQSDSITQEIILKTTDDDYCMFVARNWSRKDPAASNPPGYNGNFKALYSEATDGLSAADLECATEKNFKFSEYPGTAASYKAMLASHSPIRSMASGWSWTPFGPSRRYVSKAEFSGTWRTVFGTGTSLPPKDFSGGSFTNSVSDIGYQIWTGMLSNWHYMDTNTCDSNTGKSWENSDPGVSGSRGQTTTNSGAIYGINGDCSTPANLICVQTVK
;
A
#
# COMPACT_ATOMS: atom_id res chain seq x y z
N MET A 1 -15.83 10.48 39.51
CA MET A 1 -14.93 11.46 38.88
C MET A 1 -14.76 11.01 37.46
N ASP A 2 -15.44 11.70 36.56
CA ASP A 2 -15.56 11.39 35.13
C ASP A 2 -14.62 12.33 34.37
N SER A 3 -13.77 11.76 33.54
CA SER A 3 -12.70 12.42 32.81
C SER A 3 -12.72 11.95 31.36
N SER A 4 -13.29 12.73 30.46
CA SER A 4 -12.53 13.39 29.39
C SER A 4 -13.46 13.93 28.31
N LYS A 5 -13.38 15.25 28.17
CA LYS A 5 -14.12 16.10 27.23
C LYS A 5 -13.65 15.86 25.78
N PRO A 6 -14.46 16.24 24.78
CA PRO A 6 -14.07 16.13 23.38
C PRO A 6 -12.93 17.11 23.05
N ILE A 7 -11.89 16.59 22.41
CA ILE A 7 -10.80 17.29 21.71
C ILE A 7 -10.95 16.88 20.24
N GLY A 8 -10.96 17.73 19.22
CA GLY A 8 -11.00 19.17 19.08
C GLY A 8 -11.51 19.42 17.67
N MET A 9 -12.38 20.41 17.54
CA MET A 9 -12.96 20.87 16.28
C MET A 9 -11.93 21.76 15.58
N VAL A 10 -11.43 21.35 14.40
CA VAL A 10 -10.75 22.28 13.50
C VAL A 10 -11.82 22.82 12.55
N LEU A 11 -12.48 23.89 12.98
CA LEU A 11 -13.13 24.81 12.07
C LEU A 11 -12.05 25.79 11.62
N ASP A 12 -11.59 25.64 10.38
CA ASP A 12 -10.79 26.68 9.75
C ASP A 12 -11.73 27.85 9.41
N LEU A 13 -11.85 28.78 10.36
CA LEU A 13 -12.60 30.01 10.18
C LEU A 13 -11.71 30.99 9.42
N ASN A 14 -11.84 30.99 8.10
CA ASN A 14 -11.25 32.01 7.25
C ASN A 14 -11.94 33.36 7.55
N PHE A 15 -11.22 34.25 8.23
CA PHE A 15 -11.65 35.63 8.46
C PHE A 15 -11.63 36.38 7.13
N SER A 16 -12.80 36.71 6.58
CA SER A 16 -12.94 37.77 5.58
C SER A 16 -13.29 39.08 6.28
N GLU A 17 -12.31 39.97 6.43
CA GLU A 17 -12.61 41.38 6.69
C GLU A 17 -13.16 42.00 5.40
N ILE A 18 -14.49 42.13 5.34
CA ILE A 18 -15.18 42.85 4.26
C ILE A 18 -15.49 44.27 4.75
N LEU A 19 -14.73 45.23 4.25
CA LEU A 19 -15.08 46.65 4.25
C LEU A 19 -15.34 47.08 2.80
N ALA A 20 -16.60 47.05 2.36
CA ALA A 20 -17.13 48.02 1.38
C ALA A 20 -18.66 47.89 1.28
N GLY A 21 -19.32 49.04 1.08
CA GLY A 21 -20.75 49.20 1.21
C GLY A 21 -21.59 48.70 0.02
N THR A 22 -22.89 48.64 0.33
CA THR A 22 -24.05 48.73 -0.58
C THR A 22 -24.22 47.64 -1.64
N ASN A 23 -25.19 46.75 -1.36
CA ASN A 23 -26.02 46.01 -2.31
C ASN A 23 -25.29 45.18 -3.38
N GLY A 24 -24.55 44.17 -2.94
CA GLY A 24 -24.16 43.01 -3.76
C GLY A 24 -23.93 41.85 -2.81
N GLY A 25 -24.55 40.69 -3.05
CA GLY A 25 -24.33 39.51 -2.22
C GLY A 25 -22.83 39.21 -2.11
N SER A 26 -22.34 38.88 -0.92
CA SER A 26 -20.94 38.50 -0.68
C SER A 26 -20.69 37.07 -1.20
N GLY A 27 -20.56 36.93 -2.51
CA GLY A 27 -20.05 35.70 -3.15
C GLY A 27 -18.53 35.68 -3.08
N THR A 28 -17.96 34.68 -2.41
CA THR A 28 -16.52 34.41 -2.44
C THR A 28 -16.17 33.74 -3.77
N MET A 29 -15.19 34.27 -4.50
CA MET A 29 -14.67 33.66 -5.73
C MET A 29 -13.65 32.57 -5.36
N GLU A 30 -14.14 31.44 -4.89
CA GLU A 30 -13.35 30.28 -4.45
C GLU A 30 -13.60 29.08 -5.37
N ILE A 31 -12.54 28.35 -5.71
CA ILE A 31 -12.61 27.13 -6.51
C ILE A 31 -13.08 26.00 -5.59
N GLU A 32 -14.21 25.42 -5.93
CA GLU A 32 -14.74 24.22 -5.30
C GLU A 32 -14.35 22.99 -6.13
N TYR A 33 -13.94 21.91 -5.47
CA TYR A 33 -13.64 20.63 -6.10
C TYR A 33 -14.05 19.48 -5.19
N ASP A 34 -14.22 18.29 -5.76
CA ASP A 34 -14.46 17.07 -4.99
C ASP A 34 -13.12 16.49 -4.54
N SER A 35 -12.80 16.65 -3.26
CA SER A 35 -11.56 16.13 -2.65
C SER A 35 -11.52 14.61 -2.50
N THR A 36 -12.60 13.91 -2.86
CA THR A 36 -12.62 12.44 -2.92
C THR A 36 -12.17 11.89 -4.27
N GLN A 37 -12.04 12.74 -5.30
CA GLN A 37 -11.48 12.35 -6.59
C GLN A 37 -10.01 11.95 -6.44
N THR A 38 -9.63 10.87 -7.12
CA THR A 38 -8.28 10.34 -7.11
C THR A 38 -7.62 10.46 -8.47
N VAL A 39 -6.30 10.63 -8.47
CA VAL A 39 -5.47 10.60 -9.67
C VAL A 39 -4.82 9.22 -9.78
N GLY A 40 -5.19 8.47 -10.82
CA GLY A 40 -4.61 7.15 -11.11
C GLY A 40 -3.31 7.26 -11.92
N GLU A 41 -2.52 6.19 -11.88
CA GLU A 41 -1.33 6.05 -12.73
C GLU A 41 -1.68 5.67 -14.16
N SER A 42 -0.83 6.06 -15.13
CA SER A 42 -1.00 5.77 -16.57
C SER A 42 -2.32 6.24 -17.19
N ILE A 43 -3.06 7.11 -16.50
CA ILE A 43 -4.31 7.68 -16.98
C ILE A 43 -4.35 9.18 -16.75
N VAL A 44 -5.00 9.88 -17.67
CA VAL A 44 -5.37 11.28 -17.45
C VAL A 44 -6.60 11.29 -16.55
N SER A 45 -6.47 11.92 -15.39
CA SER A 45 -7.53 12.09 -14.41
C SER A 45 -8.12 13.50 -14.52
N ASP A 46 -9.44 13.58 -14.71
CA ASP A 46 -10.16 14.83 -14.91
C ASP A 46 -10.78 15.32 -13.60
N ILE A 47 -10.26 16.41 -13.05
CA ILE A 47 -10.74 17.03 -11.82
C ILE A 47 -11.75 18.12 -12.15
N SER A 48 -12.96 17.99 -11.60
CA SER A 48 -14.01 18.99 -11.82
C SER A 48 -13.85 20.16 -10.85
N LEU A 49 -13.59 21.35 -11.42
CA LEU A 49 -13.48 22.61 -10.73
C LEU A 49 -14.75 23.43 -10.93
N ASN A 50 -15.40 23.82 -9.85
CA ASN A 50 -16.54 24.72 -9.88
C ASN A 50 -16.10 26.08 -9.34
N LEU A 51 -16.48 27.14 -10.05
CA LEU A 51 -16.36 28.50 -9.52
C LEU A 51 -17.75 29.08 -9.45
N SER A 52 -18.12 29.62 -8.29
CA SER A 52 -19.31 30.47 -8.14
C SER A 52 -18.89 31.93 -8.36
N ALA A 53 -19.34 32.55 -9.46
CA ALA A 53 -19.01 33.93 -9.81
C ALA A 53 -20.27 34.72 -10.15
N PHE A 54 -20.21 36.05 -9.98
CA PHE A 54 -21.36 36.91 -10.27
C PHE A 54 -21.67 36.92 -11.77
N TYR A 55 -22.96 36.86 -12.10
CA TYR A 55 -23.41 36.93 -13.48
C TYR A 55 -23.03 38.30 -14.08
N GLY A 56 -22.27 38.29 -15.17
CA GLY A 56 -21.82 39.51 -15.86
C GLY A 56 -20.50 40.11 -15.37
N SER A 57 -19.74 39.42 -14.50
CA SER A 57 -18.35 39.80 -14.20
C SER A 57 -17.40 39.47 -15.36
N ASP A 58 -16.27 40.16 -15.41
CA ASP A 58 -15.15 39.77 -16.28
C ASP A 58 -14.71 38.32 -15.98
N PRO A 59 -14.17 37.58 -16.97
CA PRO A 59 -13.68 36.24 -16.74
C PRO A 59 -12.58 36.21 -15.67
N VAL A 60 -12.72 35.31 -14.70
CA VAL A 60 -11.69 35.07 -13.69
C VAL A 60 -10.74 34.02 -14.21
N ILE A 61 -9.44 34.35 -14.24
CA ILE A 61 -8.40 33.45 -14.73
C ILE A 61 -7.55 32.96 -13.55
N TYR A 62 -7.37 31.65 -13.47
CA TYR A 62 -6.44 31.01 -12.53
C TYR A 62 -5.30 30.34 -13.29
N ASN A 63 -4.08 30.56 -12.80
CA ASN A 63 -2.90 29.82 -13.21
C ASN A 63 -2.68 28.64 -12.25
N PHE A 64 -2.39 27.46 -12.76
CA PHE A 64 -2.20 26.24 -11.99
C PHE A 64 -0.75 25.78 -12.05
N SER A 65 -0.23 25.31 -10.91
CA SER A 65 1.09 24.68 -10.83
C SER A 65 1.09 23.60 -9.77
N ILE A 66 1.80 22.49 -10.02
CA ILE A 66 2.03 21.46 -8.99
C ILE A 66 3.13 21.97 -8.07
N ILE A 67 2.84 22.03 -6.78
CA ILE A 67 3.78 22.49 -5.75
C ILE A 67 4.34 21.34 -4.90
N SER A 68 3.67 20.18 -4.89
CA SER A 68 4.11 18.94 -4.24
C SER A 68 3.40 17.74 -4.85
N GLY A 69 4.05 16.57 -4.83
CA GLY A 69 3.52 15.29 -5.32
C GLY A 69 4.57 14.47 -6.07
N PRO A 70 4.17 13.37 -6.73
CA PRO A 70 5.05 12.56 -7.55
C PRO A 70 5.74 13.42 -8.61
N SER A 71 7.05 13.19 -8.82
CA SER A 71 7.80 13.93 -9.84
C SER A 71 7.33 13.67 -11.28
N SER A 72 6.56 12.61 -11.49
CA SER A 72 5.91 12.25 -12.75
C SER A 72 4.58 12.96 -13.00
N ALA A 73 4.02 13.67 -12.01
CA ALA A 73 2.73 14.32 -12.16
C ALA A 73 2.84 15.57 -13.05
N VAL A 74 1.95 15.68 -14.03
CA VAL A 74 1.92 16.76 -15.02
C VAL A 74 0.50 17.32 -15.17
N LEU A 75 0.37 18.64 -15.12
CA LEU A 75 -0.85 19.35 -15.48
C LEU A 75 -0.97 19.45 -17.01
N GLN A 76 -2.09 18.98 -17.56
CA GLN A 76 -2.36 19.11 -19.00
C GLN A 76 -2.78 20.53 -19.39
N THR A 77 -3.22 21.32 -18.40
CA THR A 77 -3.48 22.75 -18.55
C THR A 77 -2.95 23.53 -17.35
N SER A 78 -2.29 24.64 -17.61
CA SER A 78 -1.73 25.53 -16.58
C SER A 78 -2.55 26.80 -16.38
N SER A 79 -3.64 27.00 -17.14
CA SER A 79 -4.48 28.19 -17.03
C SER A 79 -5.92 27.89 -17.42
N ILE A 80 -6.88 28.29 -16.58
CA ILE A 80 -8.31 28.13 -16.82
C ILE A 80 -9.03 29.45 -16.60
N SER A 81 -9.88 29.82 -17.55
CA SER A 81 -10.74 31.01 -17.48
C SER A 81 -12.18 30.61 -17.17
N PHE A 82 -12.77 31.24 -16.16
CA PHE A 82 -14.15 31.08 -15.74
C PHE A 82 -14.95 32.34 -16.11
N SER A 83 -15.88 32.21 -17.06
CA SER A 83 -16.63 33.35 -17.61
C SER A 83 -17.92 33.70 -16.83
N ASN A 84 -18.17 33.04 -15.69
CA ASN A 84 -19.32 33.14 -14.78
C ASN A 84 -19.29 31.91 -13.83
N THR A 85 -20.37 31.68 -13.08
CA THR A 85 -20.60 30.38 -12.42
C THR A 85 -20.54 29.25 -13.44
N SER A 86 -19.46 28.48 -13.39
CA SER A 86 -19.16 27.45 -14.37
C SER A 86 -18.32 26.32 -13.79
N THR A 87 -18.49 25.14 -14.38
CA THR A 87 -17.65 23.98 -14.14
C THR A 87 -16.59 23.90 -15.23
N LYS A 88 -15.35 23.63 -14.84
CA LYS A 88 -14.19 23.41 -15.71
C LYS A 88 -13.48 22.14 -15.30
N ILE A 89 -12.68 21.60 -16.21
CA ILE A 89 -11.89 20.40 -15.97
C ILE A 89 -10.42 20.79 -15.87
N LEU A 90 -9.78 20.33 -14.80
CA LEU A 90 -8.34 20.33 -14.64
C LEU A 90 -7.85 18.90 -14.82
N SER A 91 -7.21 18.63 -15.95
CA SER A 91 -6.70 17.29 -16.27
C SER A 91 -5.26 17.14 -15.77
N ILE A 92 -4.99 16.05 -15.06
CA ILE A 92 -3.69 15.69 -14.50
C ILE A 92 -3.32 14.31 -14.98
N GLU A 93 -2.07 14.15 -15.41
CA GLU A 93 -1.49 12.85 -15.78
C GLU A 93 -0.38 12.50 -14.79
N ARG A 94 -0.25 11.22 -14.45
CA ARG A 94 0.82 10.66 -13.63
C ARG A 94 1.35 9.41 -14.32
N GLU A 95 2.65 9.37 -14.61
CA GLU A 95 3.31 8.12 -15.02
C GLU A 95 3.39 7.16 -13.83
N PRO A 96 3.38 5.84 -14.07
CA PRO A 96 3.68 4.84 -13.06
C PRO A 96 4.97 5.17 -12.32
N ASP A 97 4.98 4.95 -11.02
CA ASP A 97 6.22 4.89 -10.28
C ASP A 97 6.57 3.45 -9.85
N GLU A 98 7.53 3.32 -8.96
CA GLU A 98 8.11 2.04 -8.54
C GLU A 98 7.79 1.72 -7.08
N ASP A 99 6.87 2.47 -6.47
CA ASP A 99 6.39 2.21 -5.13
C ASP A 99 4.91 1.86 -5.11
N CYS A 100 4.35 1.75 -3.91
CA CYS A 100 2.95 1.39 -3.73
C CYS A 100 2.28 2.36 -2.76
N LEU A 101 2.88 3.53 -2.56
CA LEU A 101 2.40 4.54 -1.64
C LEU A 101 1.37 5.40 -2.35
N GLU A 102 0.25 5.62 -1.66
CA GLU A 102 -0.70 6.65 -2.06
C GLU A 102 -0.10 8.00 -1.64
N GLU A 103 0.27 8.81 -2.62
CA GLU A 103 0.76 10.17 -2.43
C GLU A 103 -0.36 11.21 -2.60
N GLU A 104 -0.09 12.44 -2.19
CA GLU A 104 -0.95 13.60 -2.47
C GLU A 104 -0.30 14.48 -3.54
N ILE A 105 -1.10 14.90 -4.53
CA ILE A 105 -0.74 15.97 -5.47
C ILE A 105 -1.33 17.26 -4.93
N LYS A 106 -0.47 18.24 -4.66
CA LYS A 106 -0.87 19.60 -4.28
C LYS A 106 -0.71 20.52 -5.47
N VAL A 107 -1.84 21.06 -5.92
CA VAL A 107 -1.89 22.03 -7.01
C VAL A 107 -2.20 23.41 -6.42
N GLN A 108 -1.36 24.38 -6.72
CA GLN A 108 -1.61 25.78 -6.42
C GLN A 108 -2.36 26.43 -7.58
N ALA A 109 -3.51 27.03 -7.29
CA ALA A 109 -4.25 27.88 -8.20
C ALA A 109 -4.04 29.36 -7.79
N VAL A 110 -3.47 30.16 -8.68
CA VAL A 110 -3.21 31.59 -8.46
C VAL A 110 -4.13 32.42 -9.34
N ARG A 111 -5.01 33.21 -8.73
CA ARG A 111 -5.88 34.13 -9.46
C ARG A 111 -5.07 35.27 -10.06
N GLN A 112 -5.18 35.49 -11.37
CA GLN A 112 -4.34 36.47 -12.07
C GLN A 112 -4.60 37.92 -11.65
N SER A 113 -5.84 38.26 -11.29
CA SER A 113 -6.23 39.66 -11.04
C SER A 113 -5.64 40.24 -9.75
N ASP A 114 -5.42 39.42 -8.74
CA ASP A 114 -5.03 39.86 -7.39
C ASP A 114 -4.03 38.92 -6.70
N SER A 115 -3.53 37.91 -7.42
CA SER A 115 -2.57 36.92 -6.90
C SER A 115 -3.07 36.13 -5.69
N ILE A 116 -4.38 36.06 -5.46
CA ILE A 116 -4.93 35.20 -4.41
C ILE A 116 -4.67 33.74 -4.77
N THR A 117 -4.09 33.01 -3.82
CA THR A 117 -3.70 31.61 -3.97
C THR A 117 -4.70 30.70 -3.28
N GLN A 118 -5.01 29.58 -3.92
CA GLN A 118 -5.80 28.47 -3.37
C GLN A 118 -5.04 27.17 -3.58
N GLU A 119 -5.16 26.24 -2.64
CA GLU A 119 -4.54 24.92 -2.71
C GLU A 119 -5.62 23.87 -3.00
N ILE A 120 -5.37 23.04 -4.01
CA ILE A 120 -6.17 21.87 -4.36
C ILE A 120 -5.32 20.65 -3.98
N ILE A 121 -5.85 19.79 -3.11
CA ILE A 121 -5.18 18.59 -2.64
C ILE A 121 -5.91 17.39 -3.22
N LEU A 122 -5.21 16.62 -4.04
CA LEU A 122 -5.73 15.45 -4.73
C LEU A 122 -5.02 14.22 -4.22
N LYS A 123 -5.79 13.20 -3.87
CA LYS A 123 -5.23 11.90 -3.51
C LYS A 123 -4.83 11.16 -4.78
N THR A 124 -3.76 10.40 -4.72
CA THR A 124 -3.41 9.47 -5.79
C THR A 124 -3.86 8.07 -5.42
N THR A 125 -4.15 7.27 -6.43
CA THR A 125 -4.31 5.82 -6.28
C THR A 125 -3.19 5.15 -7.04
N ASP A 126 -2.45 4.32 -6.34
CA ASP A 126 -1.39 3.52 -6.91
C ASP A 126 -1.96 2.21 -7.48
N ASP A 127 -1.38 1.67 -8.56
CA ASP A 127 -1.78 0.38 -9.13
C ASP A 127 -0.99 -0.81 -8.55
N ASP A 128 0.07 -0.55 -7.78
CA ASP A 128 0.88 -1.57 -7.11
C ASP A 128 0.40 -1.97 -5.73
N TYR A 129 0.66 -3.22 -5.37
CA TYR A 129 0.39 -3.78 -4.06
C TYR A 129 1.67 -3.81 -3.23
N CYS A 130 1.54 -3.43 -1.96
CA CYS A 130 2.70 -3.47 -1.08
C CYS A 130 3.00 -4.87 -0.55
N MET A 131 4.29 -5.13 -0.37
CA MET A 131 4.84 -6.29 0.31
C MET A 131 5.92 -5.86 1.31
N PHE A 132 6.00 -6.55 2.45
CA PHE A 132 7.13 -6.48 3.36
C PHE A 132 7.49 -7.85 3.94
N VAL A 133 8.69 -7.98 4.51
CA VAL A 133 9.09 -9.15 5.28
C VAL A 133 8.98 -8.81 6.75
N ALA A 134 8.16 -9.56 7.46
CA ALA A 134 8.10 -9.58 8.91
C ALA A 134 9.28 -10.37 9.49
N ARG A 135 10.00 -9.77 10.44
CA ARG A 135 11.13 -10.37 11.17
C ARG A 135 10.90 -10.51 12.67
N ASN A 136 9.65 -10.41 13.15
CA ASN A 136 9.31 -10.48 14.58
C ASN A 136 9.68 -9.22 15.37
N TRP A 137 9.65 -8.04 14.74
CA TRP A 137 9.91 -6.76 15.42
C TRP A 137 8.81 -6.38 16.41
N SER A 138 7.56 -6.74 16.11
CA SER A 138 6.43 -6.38 16.97
C SER A 138 6.48 -7.06 18.34
N ARG A 139 7.20 -8.18 18.46
CA ARG A 139 7.31 -8.97 19.70
C ARG A 139 8.70 -8.97 20.29
N LYS A 140 9.74 -8.61 19.53
CA LYS A 140 11.11 -8.47 20.01
C LYS A 140 11.57 -7.03 19.81
N ASP A 141 12.14 -6.47 20.88
CA ASP A 141 12.71 -5.13 21.01
C ASP A 141 12.58 -4.22 19.75
N PRO A 142 11.75 -3.17 19.78
CA PRO A 142 11.62 -2.17 18.72
C PRO A 142 12.95 -1.58 18.22
N ALA A 143 13.98 -1.59 19.08
CA ALA A 143 15.32 -1.08 18.78
C ALA A 143 16.25 -2.12 18.14
N ALA A 144 15.85 -3.39 18.05
CA ALA A 144 16.63 -4.41 17.37
C ALA A 144 16.67 -4.14 15.87
N SER A 145 17.87 -3.93 15.34
CA SER A 145 18.09 -3.74 13.91
C SER A 145 17.86 -5.01 13.08
N ASN A 146 17.83 -6.18 13.72
CA ASN A 146 17.63 -7.47 13.04
C ASN A 146 17.15 -8.57 14.01
N PRO A 147 15.88 -8.56 14.43
CA PRO A 147 15.33 -9.62 15.26
C PRO A 147 15.37 -10.97 14.50
N PRO A 148 15.58 -12.09 15.20
CA PRO A 148 15.43 -13.39 14.57
C PRO A 148 13.97 -13.58 14.16
N GLY A 149 13.75 -14.14 12.97
CA GLY A 149 12.43 -14.45 12.44
C GLY A 149 11.63 -15.45 13.29
N TYR A 150 10.68 -16.13 12.65
CA TYR A 150 9.72 -16.98 13.30
C TYR A 150 10.06 -18.45 13.15
N ASN A 151 9.77 -19.24 14.17
CA ASN A 151 9.68 -20.68 14.02
C ASN A 151 8.40 -21.04 13.24
N GLY A 152 8.28 -22.29 12.79
CA GLY A 152 7.17 -22.76 11.96
C GLY A 152 5.80 -22.84 12.64
N ASN A 153 5.75 -22.67 13.98
CA ASN A 153 4.51 -22.68 14.76
C ASN A 153 3.95 -21.26 14.92
N PHE A 154 3.28 -20.75 13.89
CA PHE A 154 2.63 -19.44 13.97
C PHE A 154 1.44 -19.45 14.94
N LYS A 155 0.75 -20.59 15.11
CA LYS A 155 -0.38 -20.69 16.05
C LYS A 155 0.01 -20.35 17.49
N ALA A 156 1.23 -20.66 17.90
CA ALA A 156 1.74 -20.32 19.23
C ALA A 156 1.91 -18.81 19.47
N LEU A 157 1.95 -17.99 18.41
CA LEU A 157 2.07 -16.53 18.52
C LEU A 157 0.77 -15.87 19.01
N TYR A 158 -0.39 -16.47 18.70
CA TYR A 158 -1.71 -15.92 18.98
C TYR A 158 -2.66 -17.01 19.49
N SER A 159 -2.95 -16.97 20.79
CA SER A 159 -3.85 -17.93 21.45
C SER A 159 -5.26 -17.92 20.86
N GLU A 160 -5.72 -16.76 20.42
CA GLU A 160 -7.05 -16.44 19.90
C GLU A 160 -7.25 -16.83 18.43
N ALA A 161 -6.17 -17.03 17.67
CA ALA A 161 -6.26 -17.45 16.28
C ALA A 161 -6.93 -18.84 16.15
N THR A 162 -7.63 -19.13 15.07
CA THR A 162 -8.28 -20.43 14.90
C THR A 162 -7.31 -21.54 14.49
N ASP A 163 -6.21 -21.16 13.85
CA ASP A 163 -5.22 -22.04 13.25
C ASP A 163 -3.89 -21.31 13.00
N GLY A 164 -2.86 -22.02 12.53
CA GLY A 164 -1.56 -21.43 12.21
C GLY A 164 -1.58 -20.35 11.12
N LEU A 165 -2.47 -20.45 10.14
CA LEU A 165 -2.55 -19.46 9.06
C LEU A 165 -3.18 -18.14 9.47
N SER A 166 -4.30 -18.20 10.20
CA SER A 166 -4.94 -17.02 10.78
C SER A 166 -4.02 -16.32 11.78
N ALA A 167 -3.21 -17.07 12.51
CA ALA A 167 -2.17 -16.50 13.37
C ALA A 167 -1.07 -15.79 12.56
N ALA A 168 -0.62 -16.37 11.44
CA ALA A 168 0.36 -15.73 10.56
C ALA A 168 -0.19 -14.46 9.88
N ASP A 169 -1.46 -14.46 9.47
CA ASP A 169 -2.12 -13.25 8.95
C ASP A 169 -2.22 -12.15 10.03
N LEU A 170 -2.53 -12.53 11.27
CA LEU A 170 -2.57 -11.59 12.39
C LEU A 170 -1.18 -11.03 12.72
N GLU A 171 -0.12 -11.83 12.55
CA GLU A 171 1.26 -11.36 12.66
C GLU A 171 1.57 -10.32 11.58
N CYS A 172 1.20 -10.56 10.32
CA CYS A 172 1.34 -9.57 9.26
C CYS A 172 0.60 -8.27 9.56
N ALA A 173 -0.64 -8.35 10.06
CA ALA A 173 -1.40 -7.18 10.48
C ALA A 173 -0.70 -6.42 11.62
N THR A 174 -0.11 -7.14 12.57
CA THR A 174 0.60 -6.55 13.71
C THR A 174 1.88 -5.85 13.27
N GLU A 175 2.70 -6.51 12.46
CA GLU A 175 3.94 -5.97 11.90
C GLU A 175 3.67 -4.76 10.99
N LYS A 176 2.59 -4.80 10.19
CA LYS A 176 2.14 -3.67 9.38
C LYS A 176 1.92 -2.42 10.22
N ASN A 177 1.21 -2.54 11.35
CA ASN A 177 0.96 -1.39 12.23
C ASN A 177 2.21 -0.93 12.97
N PHE A 178 3.10 -1.87 13.29
CA PHE A 178 4.25 -1.60 14.13
C PHE A 178 5.43 -1.00 13.38
N LYS A 179 5.84 -1.60 12.24
CA LYS A 179 7.08 -1.25 11.53
C LYS A 179 6.85 -0.65 10.14
N PHE A 180 5.71 -0.92 9.52
CA PHE A 180 5.40 -0.53 8.14
C PHE A 180 4.15 0.36 8.07
N SER A 181 3.98 1.26 9.04
CA SER A 181 2.77 2.07 9.17
C SER A 181 2.55 3.00 7.97
N GLU A 182 3.62 3.36 7.25
CA GLU A 182 3.60 4.16 6.04
C GLU A 182 2.99 3.45 4.82
N TYR A 183 2.89 2.12 4.85
CA TYR A 183 2.29 1.37 3.75
C TYR A 183 0.75 1.61 3.73
N PRO A 184 0.08 1.66 2.55
CA PRO A 184 -1.34 1.94 2.43
C PRO A 184 -2.23 0.84 3.02
N GLY A 185 -3.51 1.16 3.17
CA GLY A 185 -4.55 0.23 3.63
C GLY A 185 -4.51 -0.11 5.12
N THR A 186 -5.56 -0.77 5.58
CA THR A 186 -5.65 -1.22 6.98
C THR A 186 -4.79 -2.45 7.23
N ALA A 187 -4.43 -2.70 8.49
CA ALA A 187 -3.70 -3.91 8.90
C ALA A 187 -4.32 -5.22 8.39
N ALA A 188 -5.67 -5.30 8.37
CA ALA A 188 -6.41 -6.47 7.91
C ALA A 188 -6.26 -6.74 6.40
N SER A 189 -5.77 -5.76 5.64
CA SER A 189 -5.50 -5.89 4.20
C SER A 189 -4.24 -6.74 3.94
N TYR A 190 -3.38 -6.91 4.94
CA TYR A 190 -2.11 -7.63 4.82
C TYR A 190 -2.24 -9.06 5.34
N LYS A 191 -1.81 -10.02 4.52
CA LYS A 191 -1.86 -11.45 4.85
C LYS A 191 -0.52 -12.11 4.65
N ALA A 192 -0.30 -13.21 5.36
CA ALA A 192 0.89 -14.02 5.22
C ALA A 192 0.89 -14.76 3.88
N MET A 193 2.00 -14.64 3.14
CA MET A 193 2.26 -15.36 1.90
C MET A 193 2.73 -16.80 2.19
N LEU A 194 1.84 -17.59 2.80
CA LEU A 194 2.06 -19.00 3.14
C LEU A 194 1.06 -19.88 2.43
N ALA A 195 1.49 -21.05 1.96
CA ALA A 195 0.60 -22.11 1.53
C ALA A 195 0.38 -23.14 2.65
N SER A 196 -0.74 -23.87 2.59
CA SER A 196 -1.21 -24.78 3.64
C SER A 196 -2.22 -25.78 3.08
N HIS A 197 -2.28 -27.00 3.63
CA HIS A 197 -3.34 -27.97 3.34
C HIS A 197 -4.43 -27.95 4.41
N SER A 198 -4.15 -27.44 5.62
CA SER A 198 -5.10 -27.51 6.72
C SER A 198 -4.92 -26.33 7.67
N PRO A 199 -5.77 -25.29 7.57
CA PRO A 199 -6.81 -25.11 6.55
C PRO A 199 -6.20 -24.93 5.14
N ILE A 200 -6.93 -25.33 4.09
CA ILE A 200 -6.41 -25.24 2.72
C ILE A 200 -6.20 -23.77 2.34
N ARG A 201 -4.95 -23.41 2.03
CA ARG A 201 -4.53 -22.17 1.37
C ARG A 201 -3.55 -22.57 0.28
N SER A 202 -4.10 -22.86 -0.89
CA SER A 202 -3.32 -23.29 -2.04
C SER A 202 -3.78 -22.56 -3.28
N MET A 203 -2.91 -22.44 -4.28
CA MET A 203 -3.33 -21.98 -5.61
C MET A 203 -4.20 -23.01 -6.34
N ALA A 204 -4.14 -24.29 -5.96
CA ALA A 204 -4.79 -25.39 -6.67
C ALA A 204 -6.29 -25.57 -6.36
N SER A 205 -6.75 -25.18 -5.16
CA SER A 205 -8.13 -25.41 -4.69
C SER A 205 -9.15 -24.38 -5.21
N GLY A 206 -8.90 -23.78 -6.38
CA GLY A 206 -9.74 -22.73 -6.95
C GLY A 206 -9.41 -21.35 -6.39
N TRP A 207 -8.26 -20.81 -6.84
CA TRP A 207 -7.86 -19.40 -7.08
C TRP A 207 -8.36 -18.24 -6.18
N SER A 208 -9.04 -18.51 -5.07
CA SER A 208 -9.58 -17.48 -4.17
C SER A 208 -8.53 -16.96 -3.19
N TRP A 209 -7.29 -17.44 -3.27
CA TRP A 209 -6.21 -16.85 -2.50
C TRP A 209 -5.79 -15.52 -3.14
N THR A 210 -6.31 -14.46 -2.54
CA THR A 210 -6.31 -13.08 -3.02
C THR A 210 -4.94 -12.52 -3.47
N PRO A 211 -3.77 -12.82 -2.84
CA PRO A 211 -2.53 -12.17 -3.27
C PRO A 211 -2.04 -12.59 -4.65
N PHE A 212 -2.63 -13.62 -5.26
CA PHE A 212 -2.31 -14.06 -6.63
C PHE A 212 -3.44 -13.79 -7.63
N GLY A 213 -4.28 -12.79 -7.34
CA GLY A 213 -5.23 -12.27 -8.33
C GLY A 213 -4.52 -11.86 -9.63
N PRO A 214 -5.20 -11.90 -10.78
CA PRO A 214 -4.60 -11.54 -12.06
C PRO A 214 -4.17 -10.07 -12.10
N SER A 215 -3.12 -9.78 -12.86
CA SER A 215 -2.64 -8.41 -13.17
C SER A 215 -2.28 -7.57 -11.93
N ARG A 216 -1.61 -8.15 -10.94
CA ARG A 216 -1.14 -7.45 -9.74
C ARG A 216 0.38 -7.35 -9.76
N ARG A 217 0.91 -6.14 -9.58
CA ARG A 217 2.34 -5.92 -9.33
C ARG A 217 2.57 -5.73 -7.83
N TYR A 218 3.52 -6.46 -7.27
CA TYR A 218 3.92 -6.37 -5.86
C TYR A 218 5.29 -5.73 -5.75
N VAL A 219 5.38 -4.67 -4.96
CA VAL A 219 6.62 -3.92 -4.71
C VAL A 219 6.95 -3.92 -3.23
N SER A 220 8.23 -3.71 -2.91
CA SER A 220 8.72 -3.65 -1.53
C SER A 220 9.86 -2.66 -1.41
N LYS A 221 9.96 -2.01 -0.25
CA LYS A 221 11.04 -1.10 0.09
C LYS A 221 12.20 -1.86 0.72
N ALA A 222 13.41 -1.70 0.18
CA ALA A 222 14.61 -2.23 0.83
C ALA A 222 14.80 -1.62 2.20
N GLU A 223 15.02 -2.46 3.21
CA GLU A 223 15.29 -1.98 4.56
C GLU A 223 16.60 -1.17 4.65
N PHE A 224 17.68 -1.62 3.97
CA PHE A 224 18.99 -0.96 4.05
C PHE A 224 19.11 0.28 3.16
N SER A 225 18.67 0.20 1.90
CA SER A 225 18.81 1.31 0.95
C SER A 225 17.61 2.26 0.94
N GLY A 226 16.48 1.87 1.53
CA GLY A 226 15.24 2.62 1.47
C GLY A 226 14.62 2.69 0.07
N THR A 227 15.14 1.94 -0.90
CA THR A 227 14.71 2.01 -2.31
C THR A 227 13.57 1.04 -2.56
N TRP A 228 12.52 1.52 -3.23
CA TRP A 228 11.43 0.69 -3.71
C TRP A 228 11.82 -0.13 -4.93
N ARG A 229 11.33 -1.37 -4.98
CA ARG A 229 11.54 -2.27 -6.12
C ARG A 229 10.35 -3.18 -6.31
N THR A 230 10.05 -3.47 -7.57
CA THR A 230 9.19 -4.59 -7.94
C THR A 230 9.79 -5.92 -7.48
N VAL A 231 9.01 -6.69 -6.72
CA VAL A 231 9.36 -8.02 -6.23
C VAL A 231 8.83 -9.08 -7.18
N PHE A 232 7.56 -9.00 -7.56
CA PHE A 232 6.96 -9.85 -8.59
C PHE A 232 5.67 -9.26 -9.16
N GLY A 233 5.25 -9.75 -10.32
CA GLY A 233 3.95 -9.44 -10.91
C GLY A 233 3.18 -10.71 -11.28
N THR A 234 1.85 -10.65 -11.22
CA THR A 234 0.97 -11.71 -11.71
C THR A 234 0.46 -11.32 -13.10
N GLY A 235 0.55 -12.25 -14.06
CA GLY A 235 0.01 -12.04 -15.40
C GLY A 235 -1.50 -12.30 -15.47
N THR A 236 -2.09 -12.13 -16.65
CA THR A 236 -3.46 -12.57 -16.96
C THR A 236 -3.59 -14.10 -17.06
N SER A 237 -2.48 -14.80 -17.30
CA SER A 237 -2.37 -16.26 -17.27
C SER A 237 -1.59 -16.72 -16.04
N LEU A 238 -2.17 -17.66 -15.28
CA LEU A 238 -1.59 -18.24 -14.06
C LEU A 238 -0.92 -19.59 -14.38
N PRO A 239 0.19 -19.97 -13.68
CA PRO A 239 0.90 -19.24 -12.63
C PRO A 239 1.73 -18.06 -13.18
N PRO A 240 2.17 -17.10 -12.33
CA PRO A 240 2.81 -15.86 -12.77
C PRO A 240 3.94 -16.15 -13.76
N LYS A 241 3.78 -15.67 -15.00
CA LYS A 241 4.59 -16.12 -16.14
C LYS A 241 5.98 -15.49 -16.19
N ASP A 242 6.35 -14.62 -15.25
CA ASP A 242 7.65 -13.99 -15.26
C ASP A 242 8.16 -13.66 -13.85
N PHE A 243 8.92 -14.59 -13.28
CA PHE A 243 9.92 -14.30 -12.24
C PHE A 243 11.34 -14.31 -12.83
N SER A 244 11.46 -14.32 -14.17
CA SER A 244 12.69 -14.63 -14.89
C SER A 244 13.45 -13.40 -15.40
N GLY A 245 12.80 -12.23 -15.46
CA GLY A 245 13.45 -10.96 -15.85
C GLY A 245 13.85 -10.05 -14.69
N GLY A 246 13.25 -10.22 -13.52
CA GLY A 246 13.56 -9.44 -12.33
C GLY A 246 14.58 -10.15 -11.47
N SER A 247 15.85 -9.74 -11.52
CA SER A 247 16.72 -9.96 -10.38
C SER A 247 16.01 -9.36 -9.17
N PHE A 248 15.65 -10.19 -8.18
CA PHE A 248 15.13 -9.79 -6.88
C PHE A 248 16.21 -8.93 -6.22
N THR A 249 16.24 -7.65 -6.60
CA THR A 249 17.41 -6.79 -6.38
C THR A 249 17.41 -6.17 -5.00
N ASN A 250 16.37 -6.48 -4.22
CA ASN A 250 16.41 -6.55 -2.78
C ASN A 250 15.59 -7.78 -2.43
N SER A 251 16.25 -8.79 -1.86
CA SER A 251 15.52 -9.75 -1.04
C SER A 251 14.69 -8.94 -0.07
N VAL A 252 13.44 -9.35 0.11
CA VAL A 252 12.43 -8.64 0.93
C VAL A 252 12.96 -8.32 2.35
N SER A 253 14.05 -8.96 2.75
CA SER A 253 15.09 -8.34 3.58
C SER A 253 16.42 -9.07 3.27
N ASP A 254 17.59 -8.44 3.32
CA ASP A 254 18.96 -8.79 2.83
C ASP A 254 19.33 -10.22 2.30
N ILE A 255 20.35 -10.30 1.44
CA ILE A 255 20.77 -11.56 0.80
C ILE A 255 21.05 -12.62 1.88
N GLY A 256 20.53 -13.84 1.71
CA GLY A 256 20.84 -14.98 2.58
C GLY A 256 19.84 -15.28 3.69
N TYR A 257 18.74 -14.53 3.82
CA TYR A 257 17.67 -14.89 4.74
C TYR A 257 16.76 -16.00 4.17
N GLN A 258 16.29 -16.84 5.10
CA GLN A 258 15.30 -17.87 4.82
C GLN A 258 13.90 -17.33 5.10
N ILE A 259 12.93 -17.77 4.31
CA ILE A 259 11.53 -17.32 4.39
C ILE A 259 10.62 -18.54 4.41
N TRP A 260 9.64 -18.57 5.31
CA TRP A 260 8.59 -19.59 5.29
C TRP A 260 7.64 -19.38 4.11
N THR A 261 7.35 -20.44 3.36
CA THR A 261 6.48 -20.34 2.17
C THR A 261 5.41 -21.43 2.09
N GLY A 262 5.73 -22.67 2.44
CA GLY A 262 4.85 -23.82 2.14
C GLY A 262 4.70 -24.14 0.65
N MET A 263 5.51 -23.50 -0.20
CA MET A 263 5.39 -23.55 -1.67
C MET A 263 6.64 -24.16 -2.32
N LEU A 264 6.44 -24.86 -3.43
CA LEU A 264 7.45 -25.29 -4.38
C LEU A 264 8.02 -24.10 -5.14
N SER A 265 9.13 -24.30 -5.85
CA SER A 265 9.76 -23.24 -6.66
C SER A 265 8.93 -22.77 -7.86
N ASN A 266 7.98 -23.60 -8.31
CA ASN A 266 6.96 -23.23 -9.29
C ASN A 266 5.71 -22.62 -8.63
N TRP A 267 5.81 -22.24 -7.35
CA TRP A 267 4.73 -21.71 -6.51
C TRP A 267 3.60 -22.69 -6.23
N HIS A 268 3.69 -23.94 -6.68
CA HIS A 268 2.70 -24.94 -6.32
C HIS A 268 2.78 -25.31 -4.84
N TYR A 269 1.66 -25.77 -4.32
CA TYR A 269 1.53 -26.19 -2.94
C TYR A 269 2.41 -27.41 -2.61
N MET A 270 3.07 -27.42 -1.44
CA MET A 270 3.75 -28.61 -0.92
C MET A 270 2.88 -29.31 0.15
N ASP A 271 2.21 -30.38 -0.26
CA ASP A 271 1.18 -31.13 0.49
C ASP A 271 1.31 -31.23 2.01
N THR A 272 2.46 -31.65 2.56
CA THR A 272 2.63 -31.82 4.03
C THR A 272 3.93 -31.21 4.53
N ASN A 273 4.47 -30.22 3.80
CA ASN A 273 5.72 -29.56 4.16
C ASN A 273 5.44 -28.15 4.65
N THR A 274 4.57 -28.05 5.66
CA THR A 274 4.02 -26.80 6.17
C THR A 274 4.10 -26.72 7.69
N CYS A 275 5.09 -27.36 8.32
CA CYS A 275 5.26 -27.34 9.78
C CYS A 275 4.03 -27.86 10.52
N ASP A 276 3.67 -29.11 10.19
CA ASP A 276 2.39 -29.67 10.56
C ASP A 276 2.38 -30.18 12.00
N SER A 277 1.27 -29.91 12.69
CA SER A 277 1.01 -30.53 13.99
C SER A 277 0.73 -32.03 13.85
N ASN A 278 0.77 -32.73 14.99
CA ASN A 278 0.40 -34.15 15.05
C ASN A 278 -1.07 -34.42 14.65
N THR A 279 -1.90 -33.38 14.57
CA THR A 279 -3.29 -33.46 14.09
C THR A 279 -3.43 -33.10 12.61
N GLY A 280 -2.33 -32.87 11.89
CA GLY A 280 -2.33 -32.54 10.47
C GLY A 280 -2.82 -31.12 10.18
N LYS A 281 -2.55 -30.17 11.07
CA LYS A 281 -2.78 -28.74 10.83
C LYS A 281 -1.47 -28.05 10.49
N SER A 282 -1.47 -27.28 9.40
CA SER A 282 -0.30 -26.55 8.92
C SER A 282 0.05 -25.39 9.85
N TRP A 283 1.36 -25.16 10.00
CA TRP A 283 1.96 -24.04 10.72
C TRP A 283 1.65 -24.00 12.22
N GLU A 284 1.50 -25.19 12.80
CA GLU A 284 1.16 -25.37 14.22
C GLU A 284 2.23 -26.18 14.97
N ASN A 285 3.39 -26.40 14.35
CA ASN A 285 4.47 -27.20 14.95
C ASN A 285 5.86 -26.59 14.69
N SER A 286 6.70 -26.61 15.71
CA SER A 286 8.08 -26.14 15.65
C SER A 286 9.03 -27.08 16.37
N ASP A 287 8.63 -28.34 16.55
CA ASP A 287 9.48 -29.36 17.15
C ASP A 287 10.65 -29.70 16.20
N PRO A 288 11.86 -29.97 16.74
CA PRO A 288 12.99 -30.39 15.93
C PRO A 288 12.66 -31.62 15.06
N GLY A 289 13.09 -31.59 13.80
CA GLY A 289 12.85 -32.67 12.83
C GLY A 289 11.50 -32.59 12.09
N VAL A 290 10.60 -31.68 12.48
CA VAL A 290 9.42 -31.34 11.67
C VAL A 290 9.84 -30.43 10.54
N SER A 291 9.41 -30.71 9.30
CA SER A 291 9.82 -29.94 8.14
C SER A 291 8.76 -28.96 7.65
N GLY A 292 9.22 -27.82 7.16
CA GLY A 292 8.44 -26.87 6.40
C GLY A 292 9.21 -26.36 5.19
N SER A 293 8.51 -25.96 4.14
CA SER A 293 9.15 -25.35 2.98
C SER A 293 9.67 -23.96 3.32
N ARG A 294 10.96 -23.75 3.04
CA ARG A 294 11.60 -22.45 3.05
C ARG A 294 12.04 -22.03 1.67
N GLY A 295 11.81 -20.76 1.35
CA GLY A 295 12.54 -20.06 0.31
C GLY A 295 13.87 -19.52 0.85
N GLN A 296 14.86 -19.38 -0.03
CA GLN A 296 16.08 -18.65 0.25
C GLN A 296 16.26 -17.56 -0.79
N THR A 297 16.64 -16.37 -0.34
CA THR A 297 16.98 -15.26 -1.21
C THR A 297 18.44 -15.39 -1.63
N THR A 298 18.72 -16.01 -2.78
CA THR A 298 20.06 -16.02 -3.37
C THR A 298 20.20 -14.90 -4.40
N THR A 299 21.43 -14.51 -4.73
CA THR A 299 21.74 -13.36 -5.58
C THR A 299 21.14 -13.40 -6.99
N ASN A 300 20.60 -14.54 -7.45
CA ASN A 300 20.02 -14.69 -8.79
C ASN A 300 18.88 -15.73 -8.89
N SER A 301 18.29 -16.16 -7.77
CA SER A 301 17.14 -17.08 -7.80
C SER A 301 15.93 -16.41 -7.20
N GLY A 302 14.76 -16.59 -7.82
CA GLY A 302 13.52 -16.11 -7.23
C GLY A 302 13.34 -16.60 -5.79
N ALA A 303 12.59 -15.83 -5.00
CA ALA A 303 12.49 -15.93 -3.54
C ALA A 303 12.16 -17.32 -2.95
N ILE A 304 11.91 -18.33 -3.79
CA ILE A 304 11.45 -19.66 -3.39
C ILE A 304 12.26 -20.73 -4.14
N TYR A 305 13.49 -20.99 -3.70
CA TYR A 305 14.03 -22.34 -3.86
C TYR A 305 13.57 -23.14 -2.65
N GLY A 306 12.52 -23.96 -2.81
CA GLY A 306 11.92 -24.74 -1.73
C GLY A 306 12.91 -25.76 -1.18
N ILE A 307 13.52 -25.45 -0.04
CA ILE A 307 14.32 -26.39 0.75
C ILE A 307 13.48 -26.81 1.96
N ASN A 308 13.53 -28.08 2.32
CA ASN A 308 12.98 -28.55 3.59
C ASN A 308 13.80 -27.92 4.72
N GLY A 309 13.16 -27.06 5.51
CA GLY A 309 13.74 -26.44 6.70
C GLY A 309 13.13 -27.03 7.98
N ASP A 310 13.93 -27.19 9.02
CA ASP A 310 13.47 -27.64 10.33
C ASP A 310 12.64 -26.54 11.01
N CYS A 311 11.37 -26.81 11.32
CA CYS A 311 10.41 -25.85 11.88
C CYS A 311 10.82 -25.24 13.23
N SER A 312 11.79 -25.81 13.93
CA SER A 312 12.40 -25.21 15.13
C SER A 312 13.38 -24.07 14.83
N THR A 313 13.84 -23.94 13.59
CA THR A 313 14.77 -22.90 13.16
C THR A 313 14.01 -21.63 12.73
N PRO A 314 14.44 -20.43 13.14
CA PRO A 314 13.82 -19.19 12.70
C PRO A 314 13.96 -18.94 11.18
N ALA A 315 12.88 -18.49 10.56
CA ALA A 315 12.85 -17.94 9.21
C ALA A 315 11.81 -16.80 9.13
N ASN A 316 11.97 -15.92 8.16
CA ASN A 316 11.14 -14.73 8.03
C ASN A 316 9.78 -15.04 7.40
N LEU A 317 8.85 -14.10 7.52
CA LEU A 317 7.51 -14.20 6.97
C LEU A 317 7.28 -13.10 5.93
N ILE A 318 6.82 -13.46 4.74
CA ILE A 318 6.39 -12.47 3.75
C ILE A 318 4.94 -12.07 4.02
N CYS A 319 4.68 -10.77 4.05
CA CYS A 319 3.36 -10.18 4.20
C CYS A 319 3.00 -9.39 2.94
N VAL A 320 1.80 -9.62 2.41
CA VAL A 320 1.32 -9.05 1.15
C VAL A 320 0.00 -8.34 1.34
N GLN A 321 -0.13 -7.17 0.72
CA GLN A 321 -1.42 -6.51 0.59
C GLN A 321 -2.33 -7.34 -0.32
N THR A 322 -3.53 -7.65 0.16
CA THR A 322 -4.51 -8.45 -0.56
C THR A 322 -5.68 -7.64 -1.08
N VAL A 323 -5.93 -6.48 -0.48
CA VAL A 323 -7.03 -5.55 -0.79
C VAL A 323 -6.49 -4.12 -0.81
N LYS A 324 -6.98 -3.30 -1.74
CA LYS A 324 -6.81 -1.85 -1.79
C LYS A 324 -8.08 -1.20 -1.28
#